data_AF-A0A8C0JAE3-F1
#
_entry.id   AF-A0A8C0JAE3-F1
#
_cell.length_a   1.000
_cell.length_b   1.000
_cell.length_c   1.000
_cell.angle_alpha   90.00
_cell.angle_beta   90.00
_cell.angle_gamma   90.00
#
_symmetry.space_group_name_H-M   'P 1'
#
loop_
_entity.id
_entity.type
_entity.pdbx_description
1 polymer ?
#
loop_
_entity_poly.entity_id
_entity_poly.type
_entity_poly.pdbx_seq_one_letter_code
_entity_poly.pdbx_strand_id
1 'polypeptide(L)' 'LAKAKLLCQDVSARGALVSCPAGYKPTGCACGMACGSWDIRSDSTCHCQCGGIDWTAARCCKIGL' A
#
# COMPACT_ATOMS: atom_id res chain seq x y z
N LEU A 1 -5.27 24.60 -19.23
CA LEU A 1 -4.36 23.78 -18.40
C LEU A 1 -5.17 22.61 -17.82
N ALA A 2 -4.77 21.37 -18.08
CA ALA A 2 -5.38 20.22 -17.42
C ALA A 2 -5.07 20.28 -15.91
N LYS A 3 -6.08 20.02 -15.07
CA LYS A 3 -5.92 20.04 -13.61
C LYS A 3 -5.42 18.67 -13.15
N ALA A 4 -4.25 18.62 -12.53
CA ALA A 4 -3.72 17.40 -11.94
C ALA A 4 -4.70 16.82 -10.91
N LYS A 5 -4.83 15.48 -10.90
CA LYS A 5 -5.64 14.73 -9.94
C LYS A 5 -4.77 13.71 -9.23
N LEU A 6 -5.06 13.46 -7.96
CA LEU A 6 -4.49 12.32 -7.23
C LEU A 6 -5.33 11.08 -7.57
N LEU A 7 -4.75 10.15 -8.32
CA LEU A 7 -5.38 8.88 -8.66
C LEU A 7 -4.93 7.83 -7.65
N CYS A 8 -5.87 7.23 -6.93
CA CYS A 8 -5.59 6.24 -5.90
C CYS A 8 -6.35 4.94 -6.14
N GLN A 9 -5.75 3.84 -5.73
CA GLN A 9 -6.34 2.50 -5.72
C GLN A 9 -5.83 1.72 -4.52
N ASP A 10 -6.59 0.72 -4.10
CA ASP A 10 -6.16 -0.22 -3.07
C ASP A 10 -5.63 -1.48 -3.73
N VAL A 11 -4.49 -1.97 -3.26
CA VAL A 11 -3.93 -3.26 -3.67
C VAL A 11 -3.77 -4.11 -2.43
N SER A 12 -4.33 -5.32 -2.45
CA SER A 12 -4.24 -6.27 -1.35
C SER A 12 -3.69 -7.61 -1.80
N ALA A 13 -3.01 -8.29 -0.88
CA ALA A 13 -2.49 -9.63 -1.07
C ALA A 13 -2.54 -10.42 0.24
N ARG A 14 -2.49 -11.75 0.13
CA ARG A 14 -2.31 -12.63 1.29
C ARG A 14 -0.90 -12.50 1.85
N GLY A 15 -0.77 -12.67 3.16
CA GLY A 15 0.50 -12.57 3.88
C GLY A 15 0.90 -11.13 4.20
N ALA A 16 2.15 -10.96 4.63
CA ALA A 16 2.66 -9.74 5.24
C ALA A 16 3.17 -8.67 4.25
N LEU A 17 3.09 -8.90 2.94
CA LEU A 17 3.68 -8.03 1.92
C LEU A 17 2.70 -7.76 0.79
N VAL A 18 2.62 -6.51 0.37
CA VAL A 18 1.97 -6.12 -0.89
C VAL A 18 2.68 -4.93 -1.51
N SER A 19 2.84 -4.94 -2.83
CA SER A 19 3.53 -3.86 -3.55
C SER A 19 2.56 -3.07 -4.42
N CYS A 20 2.73 -1.75 -4.42
CA CYS A 20 2.00 -0.90 -5.35
C CYS A 20 2.44 -1.16 -6.80
N PRO A 21 1.54 -1.00 -7.79
CA PRO A 21 1.90 -1.13 -9.19
C PRO A 21 2.90 -0.06 -9.61
N ALA A 22 3.64 -0.32 -10.68
CA ALA A 22 4.62 0.64 -11.21
C ALA A 22 4.00 2.02 -11.43
N GLY A 23 4.70 3.07 -10.98
CA GLY A 23 4.26 4.46 -11.07
C GLY A 23 3.28 4.90 -9.97
N TYR A 24 2.87 4.02 -9.07
CA TYR A 24 2.15 4.38 -7.85
C TYR A 24 3.05 4.30 -6.63
N LYS A 25 2.79 5.13 -5.63
CA LYS A 25 3.45 5.12 -4.33
C LYS A 25 2.46 4.79 -3.22
N PRO A 26 2.84 3.95 -2.24
CA PRO A 26 2.01 3.71 -1.07
C PRO A 26 1.90 4.98 -0.23
N THR A 27 0.68 5.43 0.05
CA THR A 27 0.40 6.53 0.98
C THR A 27 0.01 6.03 2.37
N GLY A 28 -0.24 4.74 2.50
CA GLY A 28 -0.55 4.08 3.76
C GLY A 28 -0.77 2.58 3.57
N CYS A 29 -0.66 1.83 4.66
CA CYS A 29 -0.88 0.39 4.67
C CYS A 29 -1.99 0.03 5.67
N ALA A 30 -2.62 -1.12 5.44
CA ALA A 30 -3.52 -1.77 6.38
C ALA A 30 -3.15 -3.25 6.48
N CYS A 31 -3.29 -3.81 7.68
CA CYS A 31 -2.95 -5.19 7.97
C CYS A 31 -4.17 -5.89 8.52
N GLY A 32 -4.31 -7.17 8.21
CA GLY A 32 -5.23 -8.04 8.93
C GLY A 32 -4.77 -8.32 10.36
N MET A 33 -5.53 -9.17 11.04
CA MET A 33 -5.32 -9.49 12.47
C MET A 33 -5.26 -8.27 13.40
N ALA A 34 -5.97 -7.20 13.06
CA ALA A 34 -5.94 -5.92 13.79
C ALA A 34 -4.52 -5.33 14.01
N CYS A 35 -3.56 -5.71 13.16
CA CYS A 35 -2.18 -5.23 13.28
C CYS A 35 -2.08 -3.77 12.83
N GLY A 36 -1.65 -2.88 13.73
CA GLY A 36 -1.36 -1.48 13.41
C GLY A 36 0.10 -1.20 13.07
N SER A 37 0.98 -2.20 13.17
CA SER A 37 2.43 -2.06 12.97
C SER A 37 2.82 -2.44 11.53
N TRP A 38 3.20 -1.45 10.74
CA TRP A 38 3.63 -1.63 9.35
C TRP A 38 4.70 -0.62 8.95
N ASP A 39 5.47 -0.97 7.93
CA ASP A 39 6.47 -0.11 7.29
C ASP A 39 6.35 -0.16 5.75
N ILE A 40 6.90 0.85 5.07
CA ILE A 40 7.06 0.84 3.61
C ILE A 40 8.52 0.50 3.28
N ARG A 41 8.72 -0.59 2.56
CA ARG A 41 10.01 -1.06 2.06
C ARG A 41 10.22 -0.70 0.60
N SER A 42 11.46 -0.40 0.25
CA SER A 42 11.89 -0.10 -1.13
C SER A 42 10.96 0.90 -1.85
N ASP A 43 10.41 1.85 -1.10
CA ASP A 43 9.56 2.94 -1.59
C ASP A 43 8.34 2.49 -2.42
N SER A 44 7.87 1.25 -2.22
CA SER A 44 6.78 0.67 -3.02
C SER A 44 6.01 -0.47 -2.34
N THR A 45 6.58 -1.12 -1.32
CA THR A 45 6.01 -2.32 -0.70
C THR A 45 5.56 -2.04 0.72
N CYS A 46 4.29 -2.25 1.03
CA CYS A 46 3.80 -2.29 2.39
C CYS A 46 4.19 -3.63 3.05
N HIS A 47 4.71 -3.57 4.26
CA HIS A 47 5.08 -4.71 5.08
C HIS A 47 4.41 -4.64 6.46
N CYS A 48 3.58 -5.62 6.77
CA CYS A 48 2.96 -5.77 8.09
C CYS A 48 3.88 -6.56 9.02
N GLN A 49 4.14 -6.01 10.22
CA GLN A 49 5.21 -6.50 11.09
C GLN A 49 4.76 -7.53 12.14
N CYS A 50 3.45 -7.63 12.40
CA CYS A 50 2.96 -8.57 13.40
C CYS A 50 3.13 -10.03 12.94
N GLY A 51 3.12 -10.97 13.89
CA GLY A 51 3.09 -12.41 13.58
C GLY A 51 1.70 -12.85 13.09
N GLY A 52 1.66 -13.83 12.19
CA GLY A 52 0.41 -14.47 11.76
C GLY A 52 -0.48 -13.62 10.85
N ILE A 53 0.08 -12.63 10.14
CA ILE A 53 -0.67 -11.79 9.19
C ILE A 53 -1.31 -12.65 8.09
N ASP A 54 -2.63 -12.57 7.99
CA ASP A 54 -3.46 -13.21 6.98
C ASP A 54 -3.47 -12.41 5.66
N TRP A 55 -3.56 -11.08 5.73
CA TRP A 55 -3.52 -10.19 4.58
C TRP A 55 -2.87 -8.82 4.86
N THR A 56 -2.38 -8.21 3.79
CA THR A 56 -1.87 -6.84 3.77
C THR A 56 -2.52 -6.05 2.62
N ALA A 57 -2.84 -4.79 2.85
CA ALA A 57 -3.29 -3.86 1.82
C ALA A 57 -2.44 -2.59 1.81
N ALA A 58 -2.25 -2.02 0.63
CA ALA A 58 -1.60 -0.73 0.40
C ALA A 58 -2.57 0.22 -0.30
N ARG A 59 -2.66 1.46 0.20
CA ARG A 59 -3.27 2.56 -0.52
C ARG A 59 -2.24 3.13 -1.48
N CYS A 60 -2.40 2.90 -2.77
CA CYS A 60 -1.45 3.26 -3.81
C CYS A 60 -1.94 4.47 -4.59
N CYS A 61 -1.19 5.57 -4.60
CA CYS A 61 -1.57 6.80 -5.31
C CYS A 61 -0.50 7.29 -6.30
N LYS A 62 -0.93 8.05 -7.31
CA LYS A 62 -0.05 8.79 -8.24
C LYS A 62 -0.70 10.10 -8.65
N ILE A 63 0.11 11.03 -9.16
CA ILE A 63 -0.39 12.23 -9.83
C ILE A 63 -0.73 11.86 -11.28
N GLY A 64 -2.00 12.02 -11.67
CA GLY A 64 -2.48 11.93 -13.04
C GLY A 64 -2.78 13.32 -13.62
N LEU A 65 -2.62 13.47 -14.93
CA LEU A 65 -2.97 14.67 -15.70
C LEU A 65 -4.30 14.50 -16.43
#